data_AF-A0A5R9B6M4-F1
#
_entry.id   AF-A0A5R9B6M4-F1
#
_cell.length_a   1.000
_cell.length_b   1.000
_cell.length_c   1.000
_cell.angle_alpha   90.00
_cell.angle_beta   90.00
_cell.angle_gamma   90.00
#
_symmetry.space_group_name_H-M   'P 1'
#
loop_
_entity.id
_entity.type
_entity.pdbx_description
1 polymer ?
#
loop_
_entity_poly.entity_id
_entity_poly.type
_entity_poly.pdbx_seq_one_letter_code
_entity_poly.pdbx_strand_id
1 'polypeptide(L)' 'MNIQEATKLAMENGTAIRRGSEPEETGILPTNLSTYQCMVVRDVFQKGQKAYARWQPSADDLLANDWELLT' A
#
# COMPACT_ATOMS: atom_id res chain seq x y z
N MET A 1 -0.80 9.97 -7.86
CA MET A 1 -0.33 9.01 -8.89
C MET A 1 -1.42 8.00 -9.14
N ASN A 2 -1.41 7.27 -10.25
CA ASN A 2 -2.23 6.06 -10.34
C ASN A 2 -1.60 4.91 -9.52
N ILE A 3 -2.40 3.87 -9.24
CA ILE A 3 -1.96 2.72 -8.42
C ILE A 3 -0.73 2.00 -9.01
N GLN A 4 -0.58 1.95 -10.34
CA GLN A 4 0.55 1.26 -10.98
C GLN A 4 1.86 2.03 -10.82
N GLU A 5 1.82 3.35 -10.99
CA GLU A 5 2.96 4.24 -10.77
C GLU A 5 3.42 4.20 -9.32
N ALA A 6 2.48 4.34 -8.38
CA ALA A 6 2.77 4.28 -6.96
C ALA A 6 3.36 2.91 -6.57
N THR A 7 2.82 1.81 -7.12
CA THR A 7 3.34 0.45 -6.91
C THR A 7 4.79 0.30 -7.35
N LYS A 8 5.14 0.78 -8.54
CA LYS A 8 6.52 0.68 -9.06
C LYS A 8 7.51 1.42 -8.16
N LEU A 9 7.21 2.69 -7.85
CA LEU A 9 8.06 3.51 -6.99
C LEU A 9 8.18 2.94 -5.58
N ALA A 10 7.09 2.42 -5.02
CA ALA A 10 7.07 1.82 -3.69
C ALA A 10 7.96 0.57 -3.62
N MET A 11 7.93 -0.28 -4.65
CA MET A 11 8.79 -1.47 -4.73
C MET A 11 10.26 -1.11 -4.92
N GLU A 12 10.58 -0.07 -5.71
CA GLU A 12 11.94 0.44 -5.88
C GLU A 12 12.50 1.02 -4.59
N ASN A 13 11.68 1.76 -3.84
CA ASN A 13 12.09 2.45 -2.61
C ASN A 13 11.95 1.60 -1.34
N GLY A 14 11.28 0.45 -1.42
CA GLY A 14 10.96 -0.39 -0.26
C GLY A 14 9.98 0.27 0.71
N THR A 15 9.01 1.04 0.21
CA THR A 15 8.02 1.75 1.02
C THR A 15 6.57 1.35 0.72
N ALA A 16 5.61 1.85 1.51
CA ALA A 16 4.18 1.64 1.34
C ALA A 16 3.51 2.74 0.52
N ILE A 17 2.31 2.46 0.03
CA ILE A 17 1.43 3.40 -0.68
C ILE A 17 0.14 3.63 0.11
N ARG A 18 -0.47 4.79 -0.07
CA ARG A 18 -1.78 5.13 0.50
C ARG A 18 -2.63 5.83 -0.55
N ARG A 19 -3.94 5.71 -0.43
CA ARG A 19 -4.91 6.52 -1.18
C ARG A 19 -5.27 7.75 -0.36
N GLY A 20 -5.31 8.93 -0.96
CA GLY A 20 -5.58 10.17 -0.21
C GLY A 20 -6.89 10.19 0.59
N SER A 21 -7.87 9.34 0.24
CA SER A 21 -9.13 9.18 0.97
C SER A 21 -9.05 8.25 2.20
N GLU A 22 -7.98 7.48 2.36
CA GLU A 22 -7.81 6.54 3.46
C GLU A 22 -7.26 7.23 4.73
N PRO A 23 -7.55 6.69 5.93
CA PRO A 23 -6.98 7.20 7.17
C PRO A 23 -5.45 7.27 7.13
N GLU A 24 -4.85 8.24 7.82
CA GLU A 24 -3.40 8.41 7.76
C GLU A 24 -2.62 7.16 8.22
N GLU A 25 -3.21 6.40 9.16
CA GLU A 25 -2.60 5.25 9.81
C GLU A 25 -2.49 3.98 8.95
N THR A 26 -2.98 3.98 7.70
CA THR A 26 -2.99 2.79 6.83
C THR A 26 -2.08 2.95 5.62
N GLY A 27 -1.20 1.97 5.44
CA GLY A 27 -0.36 1.83 4.26
C GLY A 27 -0.53 0.46 3.63
N ILE A 28 -0.45 0.39 2.31
CA ILE A 28 -0.39 -0.86 1.56
C ILE A 28 1.05 -1.09 1.16
N LEU A 29 1.63 -2.24 1.51
CA LEU A 29 2.95 -2.61 1.04
C LEU A 29 2.82 -3.49 -0.22
N PRO A 30 3.13 -2.97 -1.43
CA PRO A 30 3.06 -3.77 -2.64
C PRO A 30 4.14 -4.84 -2.62
N THR A 31 3.77 -6.09 -2.86
CA THR A 31 4.70 -7.22 -2.84
C THR A 31 4.29 -8.33 -3.81
N ASN A 32 5.28 -8.99 -4.38
CA ASN A 32 5.09 -10.18 -5.22
C ASN A 32 5.03 -11.48 -4.40
N LEU A 33 5.26 -11.44 -3.09
CA LEU A 33 5.21 -12.61 -2.24
C LEU A 33 3.76 -13.06 -2.10
N SER A 34 3.40 -14.20 -2.71
CA SER A 34 2.03 -14.73 -2.72
C SER A 34 1.41 -14.88 -1.32
N THR A 35 2.22 -15.19 -0.32
CA THR A 35 1.80 -15.29 1.10
C THR A 35 1.41 -13.94 1.72
N TYR A 36 1.94 -12.84 1.17
CA TYR A 36 1.83 -11.48 1.70
C TYR A 36 1.20 -10.49 0.74
N GLN A 37 0.68 -10.95 -0.40
CA GLN A 37 -0.14 -10.14 -1.28
C GLN A 37 -1.21 -9.44 -0.45
N CYS A 38 -1.48 -8.17 -0.77
CA CYS A 38 -2.54 -7.38 -0.14
C CYS A 38 -2.23 -6.97 1.32
N MET A 39 -0.97 -6.81 1.72
CA MET A 39 -0.61 -6.45 3.09
C MET A 39 -0.94 -4.99 3.42
N VAL A 40 -1.77 -4.80 4.45
CA VAL A 40 -1.94 -3.50 5.12
C VAL A 40 -1.00 -3.40 6.32
N VAL A 41 -0.18 -2.36 6.32
CA VAL A 41 0.77 -2.01 7.38
C VAL A 41 0.30 -0.73 8.08
N ARG A 42 0.65 -0.58 9.36
CA ARG A 42 0.39 0.62 10.15
C ARG A 42 1.65 1.48 10.16
N ASP A 43 1.57 2.68 9.57
CA ASP A 43 2.54 3.79 9.45
C ASP A 43 3.98 3.47 9.05
N VAL A 44 4.63 2.51 9.68
CA VAL A 44 5.99 2.07 9.38
C VAL A 44 6.06 0.60 9.73
N PHE A 45 6.26 -0.30 8.77
CA PHE A 45 6.44 -1.72 9.09
C PHE A 45 7.64 -1.87 10.03
N GLN A 46 7.35 -2.13 11.30
CA GLN A 46 8.37 -2.47 12.29
C GLN A 46 8.44 -3.99 12.42
N LYS A 47 9.65 -4.53 12.50
CA LYS A 47 9.87 -5.96 12.73
C LYS A 47 9.10 -6.40 13.98
N GLY A 48 8.06 -7.23 13.80
CA GLY A 48 7.18 -7.70 14.87
C GLY A 48 5.77 -7.09 14.89
N GLN A 49 5.46 -6.13 14.02
CA GLN A 49 4.08 -5.64 13.85
C GLN A 49 3.18 -6.72 13.22
N LYS A 50 1.90 -6.70 13.61
CA LYS A 50 0.86 -7.51 13.01
C LYS A 50 0.36 -6.81 11.75
N ALA A 51 0.55 -7.44 10.59
CA ALA A 51 -0.22 -7.08 9.40
C ALA A 51 -1.71 -7.39 9.65
N TYR A 52 -2.58 -6.48 9.25
CA TYR A 52 -4.04 -6.65 9.34
C TYR A 52 -4.60 -7.00 7.94
N ALA A 53 -5.93 -7.02 7.80
CA ALA A 53 -6.72 -7.55 6.68
C ALA A 53 -6.07 -7.42 5.28
N ARG A 54 -6.32 -8.41 4.41
CA ARG A 54 -5.89 -8.38 3.01
C ARG A 54 -6.62 -7.27 2.26
N TRP A 55 -5.90 -6.26 1.79
CA TRP A 55 -6.43 -5.24 0.88
C TRP A 55 -6.67 -5.77 -0.54
N GLN A 56 -7.92 -5.85 -0.97
CA GLN A 56 -8.28 -6.13 -2.35
C GLN A 56 -8.64 -4.80 -3.02
N PRO A 57 -7.93 -4.37 -4.09
CA PRO A 57 -8.27 -3.13 -4.78
C PRO A 57 -9.70 -3.17 -5.31
N SER A 58 -10.49 -2.18 -4.94
CA SER A 58 -11.81 -1.93 -5.54
C SER A 58 -11.68 -1.32 -6.95
N ALA A 59 -12.79 -1.23 -7.68
CA ALA A 59 -12.79 -0.52 -8.96
C ALA A 59 -12.37 0.95 -8.80
N ASP A 60 -12.78 1.60 -7.71
CA ASP A 60 -12.41 2.98 -7.41
C ASP A 60 -10.91 3.12 -7.13
N ASP A 61 -10.31 2.12 -6.47
CA ASP A 61 -8.86 2.09 -6.24
C ASP A 61 -8.07 1.98 -7.55
N LEU A 62 -8.57 1.18 -8.50
CA LEU A 62 -7.95 0.98 -9.81
C LEU A 62 -8.07 2.22 -10.72
N LEU A 63 -9.14 3.01 -10.55
CA LEU A 63 -9.40 4.22 -11.35
C LEU A 63 -8.87 5.51 -10.70
N ALA A 64 -8.51 5.44 -9.41
CA ALA A 64 -7.98 6.55 -8.64
C ALA A 64 -6.62 7.05 -9.14
N ASN A 65 -6.41 8.36 -9.02
CA ASN A 65 -5.15 9.05 -9.35
C ASN A 65 -4.55 9.80 -8.14
N ASP A 66 -5.09 9.57 -6.96
CA ASP A 66 -4.72 10.16 -5.66
C ASP A 66 -3.88 9.19 -4.81
N TRP A 67 -3.14 8.29 -5.44
CA TRP A 67 -2.16 7.44 -4.75
C TRP A 67 -0.88 8.21 -4.43
N GLU A 68 -0.37 8.00 -3.22
CA GLU A 68 0.85 8.60 -2.68
C GLU A 68 1.76 7.57 -2.02
N LEU A 69 3.05 7.90 -1.89
CA LEU A 69 4.03 7.12 -1.13
C LEU A 69 3.98 7.56 0.33
N LEU A 70 4.05 6.61 1.25
CA LEU A 70 4.28 6.90 2.67
C LEU A 70 5.80 6.99 2.87
N THR A 71 6.33 8.19 3.15
CA THR A 71 7.76 8.43 3.41
C THR A 71 8.04 8.60 4.89
#